data_AF-A0A2N3FLT8-F1
#
_entry.id   AF-A0A2N3FLT8-F1
#
_cell.length_a   1.000
_cell.length_b   1.000
_cell.length_c   1.000
_cell.angle_alpha   90.00
_cell.angle_beta   90.00
_cell.angle_gamma   90.00
#
_symmetry.space_group_name_H-M   'P 1'
#
loop_
_entity.id
_entity.type
_entity.pdbx_description
1 polymer ?
#
loop_
_entity_poly.entity_id
_entity_poly.type
_entity_poly.pdbx_seq_one_letter_code
_entity_poly.pdbx_strand_id
1 'polypeptide(L)'
;MTKPFTVEAFLDCVTRILELPPAAAGDAEPDWNLVLRQWELTPRQGEVLVAFYRTGRSNQQLAEDLAVSPHTIKSHVQVAFQRAGVRTRGQLLQRLRAFIR
;
A
#
# COMPACT_ATOMS: atom_id res chain seq x y z
N MET A 1 -12.20 4.05 -16.73
CA MET A 1 -12.35 3.46 -18.08
C MET A 1 -13.43 2.39 -18.00
N THR A 2 -14.51 2.56 -18.76
CA THR A 2 -15.57 1.57 -18.91
C THR A 2 -15.12 0.53 -19.93
N LYS A 3 -15.33 -0.76 -19.65
CA LYS A 3 -15.10 -1.83 -20.64
C LYS A 3 -16.22 -1.78 -21.70
N PRO A 4 -15.95 -2.20 -22.95
CA PRO A 4 -14.66 -2.61 -23.50
C PRO A 4 -13.78 -1.42 -23.91
N PHE A 5 -12.45 -1.59 -23.89
CA PHE A 5 -11.47 -0.63 -24.38
C PHE A 5 -10.44 -1.34 -25.27
N THR A 6 -9.82 -0.63 -26.21
CA THR A 6 -8.82 -1.19 -27.13
C THR A 6 -7.44 -1.27 -26.47
N VAL A 7 -6.54 -2.07 -27.06
CA VAL A 7 -5.15 -2.19 -26.59
C VAL A 7 -4.44 -0.84 -26.71
N GLU A 8 -4.70 -0.11 -27.80
CA GLU A 8 -4.14 1.22 -28.08
C GLU A 8 -4.55 2.22 -27.00
N ALA A 9 -5.84 2.29 -26.66
CA ALA A 9 -6.33 3.19 -25.62
C ALA A 9 -5.77 2.86 -24.22
N PHE A 10 -5.47 1.59 -23.95
CA PHE A 10 -4.79 1.17 -22.74
C PHE A 10 -3.32 1.59 -22.74
N LEU A 11 -2.59 1.32 -23.84
CA LEU A 11 -1.18 1.66 -23.97
C LEU A 11 -0.98 3.17 -23.91
N ASP A 12 -1.80 3.98 -24.57
CA ASP A 12 -1.78 5.45 -24.48
C ASP A 12 -1.98 5.93 -23.04
N CYS A 13 -2.85 5.26 -22.28
CA CYS A 13 -3.06 5.58 -20.87
C CYS A 13 -1.83 5.25 -20.02
N VAL A 14 -1.24 4.07 -20.21
CA VAL A 14 -0.04 3.63 -19.49
C VAL A 14 1.15 4.53 -19.83
N THR A 15 1.42 4.79 -21.11
CA THR A 15 2.50 5.66 -21.57
C THR A 15 2.36 7.05 -20.95
N ARG A 16 1.15 7.63 -21.00
CA ARG A 16 0.90 8.92 -20.37
C ARG A 16 1.15 8.90 -18.87
N ILE A 17 0.79 7.83 -18.15
CA ILE A 17 1.09 7.70 -16.71
C ILE A 17 2.59 7.61 -16.44
N LEU A 18 3.35 6.90 -17.29
CA LEU A 18 4.80 6.77 -17.17
C LEU A 18 5.52 8.09 -17.47
N GLU A 19 4.97 8.91 -18.36
CA GLU A 19 5.49 10.22 -18.74
C GLU A 19 5.01 11.36 -17.83
N LEU A 20 4.03 11.12 -16.94
CA LEU A 20 3.70 12.10 -15.92
C LEU A 20 4.97 12.37 -15.10
N PRO A 21 5.36 13.65 -14.89
CA PRO A 21 6.35 13.94 -13.86
C PRO A 21 5.84 13.28 -12.58
N PRO A 22 6.71 12.63 -11.76
CA PRO A 22 6.27 11.97 -10.54
C PRO A 22 5.47 13.00 -9.76
N ALA A 23 4.14 12.85 -9.76
CA ALA A 23 3.21 13.96 -9.57
C ALA A 23 3.24 14.37 -8.11
N ALA A 24 4.24 15.17 -7.69
CA ALA A 24 4.60 15.32 -6.29
C ALA A 24 4.39 13.99 -5.51
N ALA A 25 4.75 12.85 -6.14
CA ALA A 25 4.31 11.52 -5.70
C ALA A 25 5.00 11.06 -4.41
N GLY A 26 5.71 11.98 -3.76
CA GLY A 26 6.55 11.78 -2.59
C GLY A 26 5.96 12.26 -1.26
N ASP A 27 4.90 13.07 -1.20
CA ASP A 27 4.60 13.77 0.07
C ASP A 27 3.22 13.51 0.68
N ALA A 28 2.29 12.90 -0.08
CA ALA A 28 0.98 12.54 0.45
C ALA A 28 1.05 11.21 1.23
N GLU A 29 1.80 11.25 2.32
CA GLU A 29 1.92 10.16 3.29
C GLU A 29 0.72 10.17 4.23
N PRO A 30 0.18 9.00 4.59
CA PRO A 30 -0.72 8.89 5.73
C PRO A 30 -0.09 9.49 6.98
N ASP A 31 -0.90 10.15 7.83
CA ASP A 31 -0.49 10.43 9.21
C ASP A 31 -0.32 9.10 9.96
N TRP A 32 0.89 8.54 9.92
CA TRP A 32 1.20 7.24 10.50
C TRP A 32 0.93 7.20 12.00
N ASN A 33 1.14 8.30 12.72
CA ASN A 33 0.83 8.34 14.14
C ASN A 33 -0.67 8.14 14.39
N LEU A 34 -1.52 8.77 13.57
CA LEU A 34 -2.95 8.57 13.64
C LEU A 34 -3.35 7.13 13.26
N VAL A 35 -2.77 6.59 12.19
CA VAL A 35 -3.03 5.20 11.75
C VAL A 35 -2.68 4.20 12.85
N LEU A 36 -1.47 4.29 13.41
CA LEU A 36 -0.99 3.35 14.44
C LEU A 36 -1.87 3.40 15.69
N ARG A 37 -2.29 4.60 16.12
CA ARG A 37 -3.19 4.77 17.27
C ARG A 37 -4.59 4.26 16.98
N GLN A 38 -5.18 4.64 15.86
CA GLN A 38 -6.56 4.27 15.52
C GLN A 38 -6.72 2.76 15.29
N TRP A 39 -5.69 2.11 14.76
CA TRP A 39 -5.69 0.67 14.49
C TRP A 39 -4.99 -0.14 15.58
N GLU A 40 -4.55 0.49 16.67
CA GLU A 40 -3.86 -0.13 17.81
C GLU A 40 -2.71 -1.05 17.35
N LEU A 41 -1.92 -0.57 16.39
CA LEU A 41 -0.82 -1.34 15.83
C LEU A 41 0.42 -1.23 16.72
N THR A 42 1.12 -2.34 16.89
CA THR A 42 2.43 -2.33 17.53
C THR A 42 3.47 -1.64 16.63
N PRO A 43 4.59 -1.15 17.19
CA PRO A 43 5.64 -0.51 16.39
C PRO A 43 6.10 -1.37 15.20
N ARG A 44 6.31 -2.68 15.43
CA ARG A 44 6.74 -3.60 14.37
C ARG A 44 5.68 -3.82 13.29
N GLN A 45 4.39 -3.85 13.67
CA GLN A 45 3.29 -3.92 12.68
C GLN A 45 3.25 -2.64 11.84
N GLY A 46 3.50 -1.49 12.48
CA GLY A 46 3.61 -0.19 11.82
C GLY A 46 4.72 -0.12 10.78
N GLU A 47 5.93 -0.56 11.15
CA GLU A 47 7.07 -0.63 10.22
C GLU A 47 6.74 -1.45 8.96
N VAL A 48 6.13 -2.62 9.14
CA VAL A 48 5.72 -3.47 8.01
C VAL A 48 4.66 -2.78 7.15
N LEU A 49 3.68 -2.11 7.77
CA LEU A 49 2.61 -1.41 7.05
C LEU A 49 3.14 -0.21 6.24
N VAL A 50 4.08 0.54 6.80
CA VAL A 50 4.75 1.67 6.13
C VAL A 50 5.56 1.16 4.95
N ALA A 51 6.38 0.12 5.14
CA ALA A 51 7.16 -0.49 4.06
C ALA A 51 6.25 -1.05 2.96
N PHE A 52 5.15 -1.71 3.33
CA PHE A 52 4.12 -2.20 2.43
C PHE A 52 3.51 -1.09 1.57
N TYR A 53 3.19 0.07 2.17
CA TYR A 53 2.56 1.20 1.49
C TYR A 53 3.54 1.87 0.53
N ARG A 54 4.74 2.21 1.02
CA ARG A 54 5.75 2.95 0.26
C ARG A 54 6.29 2.19 -0.95
N THR A 55 6.49 0.89 -0.80
CA THR A 55 7.19 0.11 -1.81
C THR A 55 6.26 -0.64 -2.76
N GLY A 56 5.01 -0.90 -2.33
CA GLY A 56 4.10 -1.78 -3.07
C GLY A 56 4.59 -3.23 -3.20
N ARG A 57 5.70 -3.60 -2.55
CA ARG A 57 6.34 -4.92 -2.67
C ARG A 57 5.46 -6.05 -2.15
N SER A 58 5.70 -7.24 -2.71
CA SER A 58 5.06 -8.48 -2.27
C SER A 58 5.50 -8.89 -0.85
N ASN A 59 4.75 -9.78 -0.20
CA ASN A 59 5.12 -10.24 1.15
C ASN A 59 6.49 -10.96 1.18
N GLN A 60 6.88 -11.61 0.08
CA GLN A 60 8.17 -12.27 -0.03
C GLN A 60 9.31 -11.26 -0.11
N GLN A 61 9.16 -10.24 -0.97
CA GLN A 61 10.16 -9.16 -1.09
C GLN A 61 10.27 -8.34 0.21
N LEU A 62 9.16 -8.04 0.88
CA LEU A 62 9.20 -7.35 2.17
C LEU A 62 9.87 -8.21 3.26
N ALA A 63 9.75 -9.53 3.19
CA ALA A 63 10.41 -10.45 4.10
C ALA A 63 11.93 -10.45 3.89
N GLU A 64 12.38 -10.41 2.63
CA GLU A 64 13.79 -10.23 2.27
C GLU A 64 14.32 -8.89 2.78
N ASP A 65 13.59 -7.80 2.52
CA ASP A 65 13.98 -6.43 2.93
C ASP A 65 14.11 -6.28 4.45
N LEU A 66 13.21 -6.92 5.21
CA LEU A 66 13.15 -6.81 6.67
C LEU A 66 13.86 -7.97 7.39
N ALA A 67 14.54 -8.85 6.64
CA ALA A 67 15.23 -10.04 7.15
C ALA A 67 14.37 -10.91 8.09
N VAL A 68 13.12 -11.17 7.69
CA VAL A 68 12.16 -12.01 8.43
C VAL A 68 11.51 -13.03 7.52
N SER A 69 10.76 -13.99 8.07
CA SER A 69 10.05 -14.96 7.25
C SER A 69 8.85 -14.33 6.50
N PRO A 70 8.50 -14.81 5.29
CA PRO A 70 7.27 -14.40 4.59
C PRO A 70 5.99 -14.63 5.41
N HIS A 71 6.00 -15.64 6.29
CA HIS A 71 4.90 -15.92 7.21
C HIS A 71 4.73 -14.82 8.26
N THR A 72 5.84 -14.28 8.77
CA THR A 72 5.85 -13.14 9.70
C THR A 72 5.24 -11.90 9.06
N ILE A 73 5.65 -11.57 7.82
CA ILE A 73 5.06 -10.46 7.07
C ILE A 73 3.57 -10.68 6.83
N LYS A 74 3.18 -11.89 6.40
CA LYS A 74 1.76 -12.23 6.20
C LYS A 74 0.95 -12.00 7.47
N SER A 75 1.46 -12.41 8.62
CA SER A 75 0.79 -12.23 9.91
C SER A 75 0.61 -10.75 10.26
N HIS A 76 1.65 -9.92 10.09
CA HIS A 76 1.55 -8.48 10.32
C HIS A 76 0.57 -7.78 9.37
N VAL A 77 0.59 -8.13 8.07
CA VAL A 77 -0.36 -7.59 7.09
C VAL A 77 -1.80 -8.03 7.38
N GLN A 78 -2.00 -9.28 7.86
CA GLN A 78 -3.32 -9.75 8.27
C GLN A 78 -3.87 -8.99 9.47
N VAL A 79 -3.03 -8.65 10.46
CA VAL A 79 -3.45 -7.77 11.56
C VAL A 79 -3.89 -6.41 11.01
N ALA A 80 -3.12 -5.81 10.10
CA ALA A 80 -3.52 -4.54 9.47
C ALA A 80 -4.86 -4.66 8.72
N PHE A 81 -5.11 -5.76 8.00
CA PHE A 81 -6.40 -6.01 7.34
C PHE A 81 -7.55 -6.10 8.35
N GLN A 82 -7.36 -6.84 9.45
CA GLN A 82 -8.37 -6.98 10.49
C GLN A 82 -8.67 -5.62 11.14
N ARG A 83 -7.65 -4.86 11.53
CA ARG A 83 -7.80 -3.55 12.17
C ARG A 83 -8.43 -2.50 11.25
N ALA A 84 -8.11 -2.56 9.95
CA ALA A 84 -8.74 -1.70 8.95
C ALA A 84 -10.14 -2.18 8.51
N GLY A 85 -10.57 -3.39 8.88
CA GLY A 85 -11.85 -3.98 8.48
C GLY A 85 -11.94 -4.27 6.98
N VAL A 86 -10.83 -4.70 6.37
CA VAL A 86 -10.71 -4.98 4.93
C VAL A 86 -10.23 -6.40 4.66
N ARG A 87 -10.37 -6.86 3.41
CA ARG A 87 -9.98 -8.22 3.01
C ARG A 87 -8.89 -8.27 1.94
N THR A 88 -8.62 -7.15 1.28
CA THR A 88 -7.69 -7.13 0.15
C THR A 88 -6.64 -6.05 0.30
N ARG A 89 -5.49 -6.29 -0.35
CA ARG A 89 -4.38 -5.34 -0.43
C ARG A 89 -4.82 -3.96 -0.92
N GLY A 90 -5.60 -3.93 -2.01
CA GLY A 90 -6.11 -2.69 -2.59
C GLY A 90 -7.08 -1.96 -1.66
N GLN A 91 -7.94 -2.68 -0.94
CA GLN A 91 -8.83 -2.06 0.05
C GLN A 91 -8.04 -1.44 1.20
N LEU A 92 -6.96 -2.09 1.67
CA LEU A 92 -6.10 -1.51 2.70
C LEU A 92 -5.45 -0.21 2.21
N LEU A 93 -4.89 -0.21 1.00
CA LEU A 93 -4.32 1.01 0.40
C LEU A 93 -5.38 2.11 0.28
N GLN A 94 -6.59 1.78 -0.16
CA GLN A 94 -7.68 2.74 -0.23
C GLN A 94 -8.08 3.30 1.14
N ARG A 95 -8.09 2.47 2.19
CA ARG A 95 -8.35 2.94 3.57
C ARG A 95 -7.26 3.86 4.08
N LEU A 96 -5.99 3.59 3.77
CA LEU A 96 -4.87 4.45 4.17
C LEU A 96 -4.95 5.84 3.53
N ARG A 97 -5.55 5.98 2.35
CA ARG A 97 -5.75 7.29 1.71
C ARG A 97 -6.62 8.25 2.53
N ALA A 98 -7.48 7.74 3.41
CA ALA A 98 -8.29 8.57 4.31
C ALA A 98 -7.46 9.27 5.40
N PHE A 99 -6.19 8.91 5.55
CA PHE A 99 -5.26 9.47 6.52
C PHE A 99 -4.25 10.44 5.90
N ILE A 100 -4.31 10.68 4.59
CA ILE A 100 -3.48 11.67 3.89
C ILE A 100 -4.09 13.05 4.14
N ARG A 101 -3.27 14.01 4.59
CA ARG A 101 -3.68 15.41 4.78
C ARG A 101 -3.24 16.29 3.62
#